data_AF-A0A7Y8JXY9-F1
#
_entry.id   AF-A0A7Y8JXY9-F1
#
_cell.length_a   1.000
_cell.length_b   1.000
_cell.length_c   1.000
_cell.angle_alpha   90.00
_cell.angle_beta   90.00
_cell.angle_gamma   90.00
#
_symmetry.space_group_name_H-M   'P 1'
#
loop_
_entity.id
_entity.type
_entity.pdbx_description
1 polymer ?
#
loop_
_entity_poly.entity_id
_entity_poly.type
_entity_poly.pdbx_seq_one_letter_code
_entity_poly.pdbx_strand_id
1 'polypeptide(L)'
;MIRMPLATASLLAIAISLAGCGEGKDKAAANQAPTPAASTTAPAAATPAGQVDETAAKAVVAHYADMVFAVYSDAESTAKTLQTAIDTFLANPNDETLKAARTAWIAARVPYLQSEVFRFGNTIIDDWEGQVNAWPLDEGLIDYVDKSYEHALGNPGANANIIANTEIQVGEDKVDVKEITPEKLASLNELGGSEANVATGYHAIEFLLWGQDLNGTGPGAGNRPASDYLTGDGATGGNNERRRTYLRAVTQLLVSDLEEMVGNWKPNVEDNYRATLEAEPATDGLRKMLFGMGSLSLGELAGERMKVSLEANSPEDEQDCFSDNTHNSHFYDAKGIRNVYLGEYTRVDGTKLTGASLSSLVAKADPAADSALKADLASTEAKIQVMVDHANKGEHYDQLIAAGNDQGNQIVRDAIAALVKQTGSIEAAAGKLGISDLNPDNADHEF
;
A
#
# COMPACT_ATOMS: atom_id res chain seq x y z
N MET A 1 -5.44 -16.65 26.26
CA MET A 1 -6.79 -17.21 26.04
C MET A 1 -7.31 -16.59 24.77
N ILE A 2 -7.22 -17.33 23.68
CA ILE A 2 -7.43 -16.85 22.31
C ILE A 2 -8.94 -16.93 22.03
N ARG A 3 -9.57 -15.79 21.73
CA ARG A 3 -10.94 -15.73 21.22
C ARG A 3 -10.87 -15.41 19.74
N MET A 4 -11.23 -16.38 18.90
CA MET A 4 -11.52 -16.19 17.48
C MET A 4 -12.86 -15.45 17.33
N PRO A 5 -13.00 -14.51 16.39
CA PRO A 5 -14.31 -14.03 15.96
C PRO A 5 -14.93 -14.99 14.94
N LEU A 6 -16.24 -15.23 15.11
CA LEU A 6 -17.08 -16.08 14.29
C LEU A 6 -17.44 -15.35 12.99
N ALA A 7 -17.06 -15.94 11.85
CA ALA A 7 -17.56 -15.56 10.53
C ALA A 7 -19.03 -15.97 10.38
N THR A 8 -19.90 -15.02 10.06
CA THR A 8 -21.31 -15.22 9.73
C THR A 8 -21.44 -15.59 8.25
N ALA A 9 -21.53 -16.89 7.96
CA ALA A 9 -21.86 -17.40 6.64
C ALA A 9 -23.38 -17.29 6.38
N SER A 10 -23.77 -16.51 5.37
CA SER A 10 -25.14 -16.47 4.86
C SER A 10 -25.39 -17.64 3.90
N LEU A 11 -26.25 -18.57 4.31
CA LEU A 11 -26.76 -19.68 3.51
C LEU A 11 -27.83 -19.20 2.54
N LEU A 12 -27.64 -19.42 1.24
CA LEU A 12 -28.73 -19.48 0.27
C LEU A 12 -28.87 -20.91 -0.27
N ALA A 13 -29.95 -21.56 0.14
CA ALA A 13 -30.35 -22.88 -0.31
C ALA A 13 -31.18 -22.77 -1.60
N ILE A 14 -30.81 -23.51 -2.64
CA ILE A 14 -31.72 -23.90 -3.73
C ILE A 14 -31.58 -25.40 -3.96
N ALA A 15 -32.71 -26.08 -3.91
CA ALA A 15 -32.82 -27.53 -3.93
C ALA A 15 -33.50 -28.02 -5.23
N ILE A 16 -33.00 -29.18 -5.70
CA ILE A 16 -33.71 -30.27 -6.39
C ILE A 16 -33.96 -30.15 -7.90
N SER A 17 -33.35 -31.06 -8.68
CA SER A 17 -34.09 -32.18 -9.31
C SER A 17 -33.18 -33.29 -9.87
N LEU A 18 -33.61 -34.53 -9.65
CA LEU A 18 -33.03 -35.83 -10.04
C LEU A 18 -33.64 -36.34 -11.37
N ALA A 19 -32.82 -36.97 -12.21
CA ALA A 19 -33.08 -38.14 -13.10
C ALA A 19 -31.94 -38.22 -14.15
N GLY A 20 -31.38 -39.34 -14.59
CA GLY A 20 -31.69 -40.75 -14.45
C GLY A 20 -30.61 -41.60 -15.15
N CYS A 21 -30.74 -42.92 -15.03
CA CYS A 21 -29.78 -44.00 -15.31
C CYS A 21 -29.36 -44.21 -16.78
N GLY A 22 -28.23 -44.90 -16.97
CA GLY A 22 -27.88 -45.59 -18.23
C GLY A 22 -26.58 -46.40 -18.16
N GLU A 23 -26.68 -47.70 -17.88
CA GLU A 23 -25.60 -48.71 -17.95
C GLU A 23 -25.11 -48.97 -19.39
N GLY A 24 -23.86 -49.44 -19.56
CA GLY A 24 -23.52 -50.17 -20.79
C GLY A 24 -22.05 -50.51 -21.10
N LYS A 25 -21.59 -51.64 -20.55
CA LYS A 25 -20.79 -52.71 -21.18
C LYS A 25 -19.28 -52.56 -21.44
N ASP A 26 -18.60 -53.50 -20.80
CA ASP A 26 -17.29 -54.11 -21.09
C ASP A 26 -17.04 -54.46 -22.57
N LYS A 27 -15.78 -54.33 -22.99
CA LYS A 27 -15.11 -55.29 -23.89
C LYS A 27 -13.59 -55.28 -23.65
N ALA A 28 -13.09 -56.39 -23.12
CA ALA A 28 -11.68 -56.76 -23.12
C ALA A 28 -11.23 -57.22 -24.53
N ALA A 29 -10.00 -56.87 -24.91
CA ALA A 29 -9.30 -57.51 -26.02
C ALA A 29 -7.77 -57.54 -25.80
N ALA A 30 -7.30 -58.75 -25.51
CA ALA A 30 -6.08 -59.44 -25.93
C ALA A 30 -4.71 -58.72 -26.01
N ASN A 31 -3.77 -59.28 -25.24
CA ASN A 31 -2.32 -59.16 -25.33
C ASN A 31 -1.75 -59.53 -26.72
N GLN A 32 -0.85 -58.70 -27.24
CA GLN A 32 0.16 -59.08 -28.22
C GLN A 32 1.55 -58.69 -27.71
N ALA A 33 2.51 -59.62 -27.86
CA ALA A 33 3.91 -59.51 -27.44
C ALA A 33 4.76 -58.70 -28.45
N PRO A 34 5.94 -58.19 -28.06
CA PRO A 34 6.54 -56.99 -28.65
C PRO A 34 7.44 -57.27 -29.86
N THR A 35 7.46 -56.34 -30.81
CA THR A 35 8.45 -56.23 -31.90
C THR A 35 9.57 -55.27 -31.47
N PRO A 36 10.85 -55.46 -31.88
CA PRO A 36 11.95 -54.63 -31.40
C PRO A 36 11.91 -53.24 -32.05
N ALA A 37 11.84 -52.20 -31.21
CA ALA A 37 11.85 -50.81 -31.65
C ALA A 37 13.26 -50.36 -32.05
N ALA A 38 13.38 -49.78 -33.24
CA ALA A 38 14.54 -48.97 -33.63
C ALA A 38 14.56 -47.69 -32.78
N SER A 39 15.73 -47.35 -32.27
CA SER A 39 16.00 -46.12 -31.50
C SER A 39 15.82 -44.89 -32.38
N THR A 40 14.63 -44.30 -32.29
CA THR A 40 14.36 -42.94 -32.75
C THR A 40 14.66 -42.00 -31.58
N THR A 41 15.61 -41.10 -31.77
CA THR A 41 15.81 -39.95 -30.89
C THR A 41 14.53 -39.13 -30.90
N ALA A 42 13.82 -39.10 -29.76
CA ALA A 42 12.66 -38.26 -29.58
C ALA A 42 13.07 -36.79 -29.77
N PRO A 43 12.33 -35.98 -30.56
CA PRO A 43 12.46 -34.54 -30.49
C PRO A 43 12.14 -34.10 -29.05
N ALA A 44 12.91 -33.14 -28.52
CA ALA A 44 12.54 -32.47 -27.29
C ALA A 44 11.07 -32.03 -27.38
N ALA A 45 10.24 -32.46 -26.43
CA ALA A 45 8.85 -32.05 -26.38
C ALA A 45 8.80 -30.53 -26.35
N ALA A 46 8.21 -29.93 -27.38
CA ALA A 46 7.88 -28.51 -27.35
C ALA A 46 6.91 -28.31 -26.18
N THR A 47 7.30 -27.50 -25.20
CA THR A 47 6.43 -27.06 -24.12
C THR A 47 5.15 -26.49 -24.76
N PRO A 48 3.95 -26.92 -24.33
CA PRO A 48 2.69 -26.36 -24.83
C PRO A 48 2.73 -24.83 -24.70
N ALA A 49 2.27 -24.13 -25.74
CA ALA A 49 2.15 -22.68 -25.69
C ALA A 49 1.31 -22.27 -24.47
N GLY A 50 1.88 -21.44 -23.60
CA GLY A 50 1.23 -20.95 -22.36
C GLY A 50 1.73 -21.57 -21.05
N GLN A 51 2.65 -22.55 -21.07
CA GLN A 51 3.26 -23.07 -19.84
C GLN A 51 4.60 -22.39 -19.56
N VAL A 52 4.66 -21.56 -18.51
CA VAL A 52 5.90 -20.92 -18.04
C VAL A 52 6.87 -22.00 -17.55
N ASP A 53 8.16 -21.82 -17.84
CA ASP A 53 9.21 -22.70 -17.30
C ASP A 53 9.23 -22.58 -15.77
N GLU A 54 8.94 -23.68 -15.07
CA GLU A 54 8.81 -23.72 -13.61
C GLU A 54 10.06 -23.22 -12.88
N THR A 55 11.26 -23.53 -13.42
CA THR A 55 12.51 -23.10 -12.79
C THR A 55 12.68 -21.58 -12.92
N ALA A 56 12.37 -21.02 -14.08
CA ALA A 56 12.37 -19.58 -14.30
C ALA A 56 11.30 -18.87 -13.45
N ALA A 57 10.09 -19.43 -13.36
CA ALA A 57 9.02 -18.90 -12.52
C ALA A 57 9.43 -18.84 -11.04
N LYS A 58 10.02 -19.92 -10.50
CA LYS A 58 10.56 -19.95 -9.14
C LYS A 58 11.65 -18.92 -8.91
N ALA A 59 12.53 -18.71 -9.89
CA ALA A 59 13.57 -17.68 -9.79
C ALA A 59 12.98 -16.26 -9.72
N VAL A 60 11.90 -15.99 -10.46
CA VAL A 60 11.19 -14.70 -10.39
C VAL A 60 10.52 -14.51 -9.02
N VAL A 61 9.85 -15.52 -8.49
CA VAL A 61 9.20 -15.45 -7.16
C VAL A 61 10.24 -15.27 -6.04
N ALA A 62 11.37 -15.96 -6.10
CA ALA A 62 12.46 -15.79 -5.13
C ALA A 62 13.06 -14.38 -5.20
N HIS A 63 13.28 -13.84 -6.40
CA HIS A 63 13.77 -12.48 -6.57
C HIS A 63 12.75 -11.43 -6.12
N TYR A 64 11.45 -11.67 -6.34
CA TYR A 64 10.39 -10.86 -5.75
C TYR A 64 10.47 -10.84 -4.22
N ALA A 65 10.64 -11.99 -3.57
CA ALA A 65 10.81 -12.03 -2.11
C ALA A 65 12.08 -11.28 -1.63
N ASP A 66 13.17 -11.30 -2.40
CA ASP A 66 14.36 -10.48 -2.12
C ASP A 66 14.07 -8.99 -2.23
N MET A 67 13.24 -8.58 -3.20
CA MET A 67 12.79 -7.19 -3.34
C MET A 67 11.87 -6.77 -2.20
N VAL A 68 10.89 -7.59 -1.82
CA VAL A 68 9.99 -7.26 -0.69
C VAL A 68 10.79 -7.07 0.60
N PHE A 69 11.70 -8.00 0.90
CA PHE A 69 12.62 -7.86 2.03
C PHE A 69 13.47 -6.59 1.93
N ALA A 70 13.93 -6.26 0.72
CA ALA A 70 14.75 -5.07 0.49
C ALA A 70 14.01 -3.77 0.80
N VAL A 71 12.79 -3.65 0.29
CA VAL A 71 11.95 -2.47 0.45
C VAL A 71 11.55 -2.28 1.91
N TYR A 72 11.11 -3.34 2.61
CA TYR A 72 10.79 -3.22 4.03
C TYR A 72 12.01 -2.93 4.91
N SER A 73 13.20 -3.46 4.56
CA SER A 73 14.43 -3.12 5.29
C SER A 73 14.77 -1.64 5.17
N ASP A 74 14.57 -1.05 3.99
CA ASP A 74 14.79 0.36 3.76
C ASP A 74 13.71 1.22 4.47
N ALA A 75 12.46 0.76 4.48
CA ALA A 75 11.37 1.39 5.24
C ALA A 75 11.65 1.38 6.75
N GLU A 76 12.04 0.24 7.33
CA GLU A 76 12.46 0.12 8.73
C GLU A 76 13.63 1.07 9.05
N SER A 77 14.66 1.08 8.20
CA SER A 77 15.86 1.91 8.40
C SER A 77 15.55 3.40 8.38
N THR A 78 14.70 3.84 7.46
CA THR A 78 14.30 5.24 7.35
C THR A 78 13.32 5.64 8.46
N ALA A 79 12.42 4.75 8.91
CA ALA A 79 11.59 4.97 10.09
C ALA A 79 12.41 5.11 11.39
N LYS A 80 13.51 4.35 11.54
CA LYS A 80 14.46 4.55 12.66
C LYS A 80 15.17 5.89 12.60
N THR A 81 15.44 6.39 11.39
CA THR A 81 15.98 7.75 11.18
C THR A 81 14.95 8.82 11.56
N LEU A 82 13.69 8.63 11.17
CA LEU A 82 12.56 9.46 11.60
C LEU A 82 12.42 9.48 13.14
N GLN A 83 12.46 8.32 13.79
CA GLN A 83 12.42 8.21 15.24
C GLN A 83 13.53 9.04 15.92
N THR A 84 14.76 8.95 15.40
CA THR A 84 15.89 9.73 15.92
C THR A 84 15.69 11.24 15.72
N ALA A 85 15.14 11.66 14.58
CA ALA A 85 14.84 13.06 14.29
C ALA A 85 13.73 13.60 15.20
N ILE A 86 12.68 12.81 15.44
CA ILE A 86 11.60 13.13 16.39
C ILE A 86 12.14 13.23 17.82
N ASP A 87 13.00 12.31 18.24
CA ASP A 87 13.64 12.39 19.55
C ASP A 87 14.45 13.67 19.73
N THR A 88 15.19 14.06 18.69
CA THR A 88 15.94 15.32 18.65
C THR A 88 15.00 16.54 18.72
N PHE A 89 13.90 16.53 17.96
CA PHE A 89 12.87 17.56 18.01
C PHE A 89 12.25 17.69 19.39
N LEU A 90 11.84 16.58 19.99
CA LEU A 90 11.27 16.57 21.32
C LEU A 90 12.28 17.03 22.37
N ALA A 91 13.58 16.71 22.24
CA ALA A 91 14.60 17.17 23.17
C ALA A 91 14.85 18.69 23.10
N ASN A 92 14.71 19.30 21.93
CA ASN A 92 14.90 20.74 21.71
C ASN A 92 13.89 21.29 20.70
N PRO A 93 12.62 21.53 21.09
CA PRO A 93 11.58 21.95 20.16
C PRO A 93 11.84 23.36 19.63
N ASN A 94 12.13 23.47 18.33
CA ASN A 94 12.26 24.72 17.60
C ASN A 94 12.05 24.46 16.10
N ASP A 95 12.05 25.52 15.29
CA ASP A 95 11.78 25.42 13.85
C ASP A 95 12.81 24.55 13.10
N GLU A 96 14.09 24.56 13.52
CA GLU A 96 15.14 23.77 12.88
C GLU A 96 14.95 22.27 13.13
N THR A 97 14.67 21.88 14.37
CA THR A 97 14.49 20.49 14.74
C THR A 97 13.13 19.94 14.28
N LEU A 98 12.07 20.76 14.25
CA LEU A 98 10.80 20.39 13.63
C LEU A 98 10.96 20.15 12.13
N LYS A 99 11.67 21.04 11.43
CA LYS A 99 11.97 20.87 10.00
C LYS A 99 12.78 19.59 9.74
N ALA A 100 13.73 19.25 10.61
CA ALA A 100 14.48 18.01 10.50
C ALA A 100 13.58 16.78 10.66
N ALA A 101 12.64 16.78 11.62
CA ALA A 101 11.66 15.70 11.79
C ALA A 101 10.75 15.56 10.57
N ARG A 102 10.22 16.67 10.04
CA ARG A 102 9.41 16.70 8.81
C ARG A 102 10.17 16.15 7.60
N THR A 103 11.43 16.54 7.43
CA THR A 103 12.29 16.02 6.35
C THR A 103 12.52 14.51 6.48
N ALA A 104 12.74 14.02 7.71
CA ALA A 104 12.91 12.59 7.95
C ALA A 104 11.62 11.80 7.72
N TRP A 105 10.46 12.40 7.97
CA TRP A 105 9.15 11.78 7.71
C TRP A 105 8.95 11.57 6.20
N ILE A 106 9.18 12.63 5.40
CA ILE A 106 9.10 12.54 3.92
C ILE A 106 10.06 11.45 3.40
N ALA A 107 11.29 11.39 3.93
CA ALA A 107 12.26 10.37 3.55
C ALA A 107 11.83 8.94 3.93
N ALA A 108 11.12 8.76 5.04
CA ALA A 108 10.60 7.47 5.49
C ALA A 108 9.41 6.97 4.66
N ARG A 109 8.60 7.89 4.11
CA ARG A 109 7.50 7.53 3.19
C ARG A 109 7.99 6.84 1.92
N VAL A 110 9.11 7.30 1.35
CA VAL A 110 9.62 6.86 0.03
C VAL A 110 9.75 5.33 -0.16
N PRO A 111 10.43 4.58 0.72
CA PRO A 111 10.49 3.13 0.59
C PRO A 111 9.15 2.45 0.90
N TYR A 112 8.37 2.95 1.87
CA TYR A 112 7.10 2.33 2.23
C TYR A 112 6.07 2.41 1.09
N LEU A 113 5.95 3.55 0.41
CA LEU A 113 5.05 3.72 -0.74
C LEU A 113 5.37 2.73 -1.88
N GLN A 114 6.65 2.46 -2.13
CA GLN A 114 7.05 1.43 -3.10
C GLN A 114 6.66 0.01 -2.68
N SER A 115 6.31 -0.21 -1.41
CA SER A 115 5.88 -1.51 -0.87
C SER A 115 4.39 -1.81 -1.07
N GLU A 116 3.58 -0.79 -1.37
CA GLU A 116 2.12 -0.95 -1.44
C GLU A 116 1.68 -1.93 -2.53
N VAL A 117 2.48 -2.07 -3.60
CA VAL A 117 2.23 -3.06 -4.66
C VAL A 117 2.22 -4.50 -4.14
N PHE A 118 2.82 -4.76 -2.97
CA PHE A 118 2.86 -6.08 -2.37
C PHE A 118 1.58 -6.45 -1.61
N ARG A 119 0.73 -5.47 -1.25
CA ARG A 119 -0.48 -5.68 -0.44
C ARG A 119 -1.42 -6.70 -1.08
N PHE A 120 -1.82 -6.41 -2.31
CA PHE A 120 -2.87 -7.20 -2.95
C PHE A 120 -2.35 -8.59 -3.33
N GLY A 121 -2.97 -9.62 -2.76
CA GLY A 121 -2.59 -11.02 -2.94
C GLY A 121 -1.67 -11.59 -1.84
N ASN A 122 -1.14 -10.75 -0.95
CA ASN A 122 -0.42 -11.17 0.25
C ASN A 122 -1.20 -10.71 1.48
N THR A 123 -2.10 -11.57 1.99
CA THR A 123 -3.04 -11.19 3.06
C THR A 123 -2.36 -10.59 4.29
N ILE A 124 -1.21 -11.13 4.69
CA ILE A 124 -0.44 -10.59 5.82
C ILE A 124 0.00 -9.13 5.60
N ILE A 125 0.29 -8.75 4.36
CA ILE A 125 0.70 -7.37 4.04
C ILE A 125 -0.52 -6.45 4.08
N ASP A 126 -1.64 -6.89 3.51
CA ASP A 126 -2.87 -6.11 3.52
C ASP A 126 -3.41 -5.90 4.95
N ASP A 127 -3.29 -6.92 5.82
CA ASP A 127 -3.65 -6.85 7.25
C ASP A 127 -2.85 -5.78 8.02
N TRP A 128 -1.67 -5.38 7.53
CA TRP A 128 -0.85 -4.32 8.16
C TRP A 128 -1.27 -2.90 7.77
N GLU A 129 -2.02 -2.72 6.67
CA GLU A 129 -2.29 -1.40 6.11
C GLU A 129 -3.01 -0.51 7.11
N GLY A 130 -4.06 -1.04 7.74
CA GLY A 130 -4.85 -0.32 8.75
C GLY A 130 -3.99 0.29 9.85
N GLN A 131 -2.95 -0.43 10.28
CA GLN A 131 -2.07 0.01 11.36
C GLN A 131 -1.01 1.01 10.91
N VAL A 132 -0.48 0.87 9.70
CA VAL A 132 0.73 1.59 9.26
C VAL A 132 0.46 2.77 8.34
N ASN A 133 -0.59 2.71 7.52
CA ASN A 133 -0.83 3.66 6.44
C ASN A 133 -2.32 3.92 6.16
N ALA A 134 -3.19 3.67 7.13
CA ALA A 134 -4.62 3.93 6.98
C ALA A 134 -4.93 5.39 6.64
N TRP A 135 -5.87 5.57 5.72
CA TRP A 135 -6.45 6.83 5.29
C TRP A 135 -7.90 6.59 4.85
N PRO A 136 -8.87 7.49 5.08
CA PRO A 136 -8.75 8.85 5.67
C PRO A 136 -8.47 8.85 7.19
N LEU A 137 -8.05 9.98 7.75
CA LEU A 137 -7.81 10.17 9.19
C LEU A 137 -8.65 11.34 9.71
N ASP A 138 -9.53 11.09 10.68
CA ASP A 138 -10.26 12.16 11.39
C ASP A 138 -9.37 12.77 12.48
N GLU A 139 -8.82 13.96 12.23
CA GLU A 139 -7.77 14.57 13.04
C GLU A 139 -8.20 14.91 14.46
N GLY A 140 -9.48 15.20 14.63
CA GLY A 140 -10.09 15.49 15.93
C GLY A 140 -10.12 14.28 16.87
N LEU A 141 -9.85 13.07 16.39
CA LEU A 141 -9.55 11.92 17.24
C LEU A 141 -8.25 12.15 18.03
N ILE A 142 -7.21 12.67 17.36
CA ILE A 142 -5.85 12.76 17.91
C ILE A 142 -5.67 14.03 18.75
N ASP A 143 -5.93 15.21 18.19
CA ASP A 143 -5.59 16.50 18.80
C ASP A 143 -6.64 17.58 18.52
N TYR A 144 -6.34 18.83 18.88
CA TYR A 144 -7.15 19.98 18.52
C TYR A 144 -7.22 20.17 16.99
N VAL A 145 -8.36 20.70 16.57
CA VAL A 145 -8.73 21.03 15.18
C VAL A 145 -9.40 22.40 15.15
N ASP A 146 -9.47 23.03 13.98
CA ASP A 146 -10.19 24.29 13.78
C ASP A 146 -11.70 24.09 14.01
N LYS A 147 -12.41 25.19 14.29
CA LYS A 147 -13.86 25.16 14.48
C LYS A 147 -14.64 24.83 13.21
N SER A 148 -14.04 25.05 12.03
CA SER A 148 -14.64 24.68 10.75
C SER A 148 -14.39 23.22 10.37
N TYR A 149 -13.73 22.44 11.22
CA TYR A 149 -13.44 21.03 10.96
C TYR A 149 -14.71 20.22 10.67
N GLU A 150 -14.67 19.50 9.57
CA GLU A 150 -15.64 18.50 9.17
C GLU A 150 -14.96 17.13 9.20
N HIS A 151 -15.69 16.11 9.63
CA HIS A 151 -15.14 14.77 9.83
C HIS A 151 -16.00 13.73 9.14
N ALA A 152 -15.50 12.51 9.03
CA ALA A 152 -16.20 11.40 8.41
C ALA A 152 -17.61 11.23 9.00
N LEU A 153 -18.60 11.11 8.11
CA LEU A 153 -20.01 11.06 8.50
C LEU A 153 -20.29 9.83 9.36
N GLY A 154 -20.81 10.06 10.56
CA GLY A 154 -21.17 8.96 11.47
C GLY A 154 -20.00 8.40 12.27
N ASN A 155 -18.78 8.96 12.16
CA ASN A 155 -17.67 8.55 13.01
C ASN A 155 -17.88 9.03 14.46
N PRO A 156 -18.03 8.12 15.43
CA PRO A 156 -18.26 8.50 16.82
C PRO A 156 -16.99 8.90 17.59
N GLY A 157 -15.80 8.69 17.01
CA GLY A 157 -14.49 9.03 17.58
C GLY A 157 -13.90 10.36 17.08
N ALA A 158 -14.50 10.96 16.06
CA ALA A 158 -13.94 12.09 15.31
C ALA A 158 -13.60 13.35 16.13
N ASN A 159 -14.16 13.51 17.34
CA ASN A 159 -13.91 14.66 18.22
C ASN A 159 -13.36 14.25 19.60
N ALA A 160 -12.83 13.02 19.71
CA ALA A 160 -12.47 12.45 21.01
C ALA A 160 -11.26 13.15 21.65
N ASN A 161 -10.32 13.65 20.83
CA ASN A 161 -9.11 14.35 21.21
C ASN A 161 -8.33 13.63 22.34
N ILE A 162 -7.66 12.55 21.97
CA ILE A 162 -6.85 11.70 22.87
C ILE A 162 -5.80 12.54 23.63
N ILE A 163 -5.21 13.55 22.99
CA ILE A 163 -4.20 14.40 23.59
C ILE A 163 -4.78 15.26 24.73
N ALA A 164 -5.98 15.80 24.57
CA ALA A 164 -6.58 16.68 25.58
C ALA A 164 -7.26 15.94 26.75
N ASN A 165 -7.51 14.65 26.62
CA ASN A 165 -8.33 13.88 27.57
C ASN A 165 -7.57 12.70 28.17
N THR A 166 -8.01 12.24 29.35
CA THR A 166 -7.53 10.99 29.97
C THR A 166 -8.55 9.85 29.90
N GLU A 167 -9.79 10.18 29.54
CA GLU A 167 -10.87 9.25 29.21
C GLU A 167 -11.60 9.86 28.01
N ILE A 168 -11.88 9.07 26.98
CA ILE A 168 -12.63 9.49 25.80
C ILE A 168 -13.89 8.65 25.63
N GLN A 169 -14.88 9.22 24.97
CA GLN A 169 -16.09 8.50 24.55
C GLN A 169 -15.98 8.18 23.06
N VAL A 170 -16.07 6.90 22.70
CA VAL A 170 -16.14 6.44 21.30
C VAL A 170 -17.38 5.56 21.17
N GLY A 171 -18.43 6.11 20.56
CA GLY A 171 -19.72 5.44 20.47
C GLY A 171 -20.32 5.26 21.87
N GLU A 172 -20.65 4.02 22.24
CA GLU A 172 -21.12 3.68 23.59
C GLU A 172 -19.96 3.43 24.59
N ASP A 173 -18.73 3.28 24.09
CA ASP A 173 -17.58 2.89 24.90
C ASP A 173 -16.90 4.09 25.56
N LYS A 174 -16.60 3.94 26.85
CA LYS A 174 -15.70 4.82 27.59
C LYS A 174 -14.32 4.21 27.64
N VAL A 175 -13.35 4.92 27.09
CA VAL A 175 -12.00 4.41 26.88
C VAL A 175 -11.01 5.20 27.72
N ASP A 176 -10.31 4.53 28.62
CA ASP A 176 -9.18 5.11 29.36
C ASP A 176 -8.00 5.31 28.38
N VAL A 177 -7.56 6.56 28.26
CA VAL A 177 -6.39 6.98 27.46
C VAL A 177 -5.40 7.77 28.31
N LYS A 178 -5.42 7.57 29.63
CA LYS A 178 -4.53 8.27 30.57
C LYS A 178 -3.07 8.01 30.23
N GLU A 179 -2.74 6.75 29.98
CA GLU A 179 -1.43 6.32 29.49
C GLU A 179 -1.47 6.22 27.96
N ILE A 180 -0.57 6.93 27.27
CA ILE A 180 -0.40 6.83 25.82
C ILE A 180 0.85 5.98 25.57
N THR A 181 0.64 4.74 25.14
CA THR A 181 1.69 3.77 24.78
C THR A 181 1.45 3.25 23.36
N PRO A 182 2.47 2.64 22.70
CA PRO A 182 2.29 1.99 21.41
C PRO A 182 1.08 1.05 21.38
N GLU A 183 0.95 0.18 22.37
CA GLU A 183 -0.14 -0.80 22.46
C GLU A 183 -1.50 -0.14 22.67
N LYS A 184 -1.56 0.96 23.44
CA LYS A 184 -2.80 1.73 23.59
C LYS A 184 -3.21 2.35 22.27
N LEU A 185 -2.28 2.98 21.53
CA LEU A 185 -2.60 3.59 20.23
C LEU A 185 -3.06 2.55 19.21
N ALA A 186 -2.37 1.41 19.12
CA ALA A 186 -2.80 0.28 18.30
C ALA A 186 -4.22 -0.18 18.63
N SER A 187 -4.60 -0.22 19.91
CA SER A 187 -5.97 -0.61 20.32
C SER A 187 -7.05 0.44 20.04
N LEU A 188 -6.67 1.68 19.72
CA LEU A 188 -7.59 2.76 19.39
C LEU A 188 -7.82 2.89 17.87
N ASN A 189 -6.96 2.27 17.07
CA ASN A 189 -7.06 2.32 15.61
C ASN A 189 -8.36 1.63 15.15
N GLU A 190 -9.10 2.32 14.28
CA GLU A 190 -10.41 1.91 13.73
C GLU A 190 -11.50 1.63 14.79
N LEU A 191 -11.26 2.07 16.04
CA LEU A 191 -12.17 1.81 17.16
C LEU A 191 -13.56 2.41 16.87
N GLY A 192 -14.62 1.71 17.29
CA GLY A 192 -15.99 2.16 17.00
C GLY A 192 -16.45 1.88 15.56
N GLY A 193 -15.64 1.15 14.77
CA GLY A 193 -16.01 0.66 13.45
C GLY A 193 -15.94 1.71 12.34
N SER A 194 -15.15 2.77 12.55
CA SER A 194 -14.88 3.79 11.54
C SER A 194 -13.42 3.69 11.11
N GLU A 195 -13.19 3.46 9.82
CA GLU A 195 -11.84 3.41 9.23
C GLU A 195 -11.11 4.74 9.40
N ALA A 196 -11.86 5.86 9.48
CA ALA A 196 -11.31 7.19 9.76
C ALA A 196 -10.75 7.37 11.18
N ASN A 197 -10.97 6.43 12.11
CA ASN A 197 -10.35 6.47 13.44
C ASN A 197 -8.90 6.00 13.40
N VAL A 198 -8.06 6.69 12.64
CA VAL A 198 -6.64 6.38 12.51
C VAL A 198 -5.87 6.99 13.68
N ALA A 199 -5.34 6.13 14.55
CA ALA A 199 -4.58 6.53 15.73
C ALA A 199 -3.07 6.27 15.56
N THR A 200 -2.67 5.56 14.51
CA THR A 200 -1.31 5.04 14.33
C THR A 200 -0.74 5.34 12.94
N GLY A 201 0.46 4.82 12.65
CA GLY A 201 1.03 4.87 11.31
C GLY A 201 1.61 6.21 10.88
N TYR A 202 1.93 6.30 9.59
CA TYR A 202 2.58 7.47 8.98
C TYR A 202 1.73 8.73 9.10
N HIS A 203 0.42 8.65 8.83
CA HIS A 203 -0.49 9.80 8.80
C HIS A 203 -0.76 10.37 10.19
N ALA A 204 -0.79 9.56 11.25
CA ALA A 204 -0.85 10.08 12.62
C ALA A 204 0.41 10.87 12.99
N ILE A 205 1.60 10.40 12.57
CA ILE A 205 2.86 11.15 12.75
C ILE A 205 2.83 12.44 11.93
N GLU A 206 2.33 12.37 10.70
CA GLU A 206 2.18 13.51 9.80
C GLU A 206 1.32 14.62 10.42
N PHE A 207 0.09 14.29 10.84
CA PHE A 207 -0.81 15.22 11.51
C PHE A 207 -0.19 15.82 12.78
N LEU A 208 0.59 15.05 13.52
CA LEU A 208 1.31 15.56 14.69
C LEU A 208 2.43 16.53 14.29
N LEU A 209 3.12 16.32 13.17
CA LEU A 209 4.21 17.19 12.72
C LEU A 209 3.73 18.44 11.97
N TRP A 210 2.63 18.37 11.21
CA TRP A 210 2.10 19.47 10.40
C TRP A 210 0.82 20.08 10.96
N GLY A 211 0.03 19.37 11.76
CA GLY A 211 -1.32 19.80 12.13
C GLY A 211 -2.28 19.69 10.96
N GLN A 212 -3.49 20.24 11.13
CA GLN A 212 -4.44 20.34 10.01
C GLN A 212 -3.85 21.23 8.92
N ASP A 213 -4.09 20.84 7.67
CA ASP A 213 -4.01 21.79 6.58
C ASP A 213 -5.32 22.59 6.51
N LEU A 214 -5.21 23.92 6.54
CA LEU A 214 -6.34 24.84 6.50
C LEU A 214 -6.35 25.67 5.21
N ASN A 215 -5.50 25.32 4.24
CA ASN A 215 -5.38 26.04 2.97
C ASN A 215 -6.39 25.54 1.92
N GLY A 216 -7.03 24.40 2.16
CA GLY A 216 -8.03 23.83 1.26
C GLY A 216 -7.37 23.42 -0.05
N THR A 217 -7.68 24.12 -1.14
CA THR A 217 -7.00 23.94 -2.44
C THR A 217 -6.12 25.13 -2.80
N GLY A 218 -5.81 25.98 -1.81
CA GLY A 218 -4.85 27.07 -1.92
C GLY A 218 -3.45 26.62 -1.49
N PRO A 219 -2.40 27.39 -1.82
CA PRO A 219 -1.03 26.94 -1.58
C PRO A 219 -0.68 26.79 -0.10
N GLY A 220 -0.20 25.60 0.26
CA GLY A 220 0.67 25.35 1.41
C GLY A 220 0.12 24.28 2.36
N ALA A 221 1.05 23.56 2.98
CA ALA A 221 0.77 22.51 3.95
C ALA A 221 0.33 23.02 5.34
N GLY A 222 -0.03 22.05 6.20
CA GLY A 222 -0.26 22.26 7.63
C GLY A 222 0.92 22.96 8.32
N ASN A 223 0.61 23.88 9.23
CA ASN A 223 1.62 24.77 9.84
C ASN A 223 1.63 24.75 11.38
N ARG A 224 1.57 23.56 11.97
CA ARG A 224 1.74 23.39 13.42
C ARG A 224 3.12 23.92 13.86
N PRO A 225 3.19 24.81 14.87
CA PRO A 225 4.45 25.39 15.31
C PRO A 225 5.21 24.47 16.27
N ALA A 226 6.53 24.62 16.34
CA ALA A 226 7.35 23.90 17.31
C ALA A 226 6.97 24.22 18.78
N SER A 227 6.36 25.38 19.02
CA SER A 227 5.87 25.78 20.34
C SER A 227 4.76 24.88 20.89
N ASP A 228 4.09 24.09 20.06
CA ASP A 228 3.15 23.03 20.49
C ASP A 228 3.83 21.83 21.15
N TYR A 229 5.17 21.80 21.13
CA TYR A 229 5.98 20.76 21.73
C TYR A 229 6.89 21.30 22.84
N LEU A 230 6.88 22.61 23.11
CA LEU A 230 7.56 23.20 24.26
C LEU A 230 6.85 22.83 25.57
N THR A 231 7.63 22.74 26.65
CA THR A 231 7.12 22.62 28.01
C THR A 231 7.48 23.89 28.80
N GLY A 232 6.51 24.49 29.46
CA GLY A 232 6.69 25.74 30.21
C GLY A 232 6.51 27.00 29.34
N ASP A 233 7.35 28.01 29.57
CA ASP A 233 7.21 29.33 28.96
C ASP A 233 7.30 29.27 27.43
N GLY A 234 6.35 29.94 26.76
CA GLY A 234 6.27 29.97 25.28
C GLY A 234 5.55 28.78 24.65
N ALA A 235 5.10 27.80 25.44
CA ALA A 235 4.26 26.70 24.96
C ALA A 235 2.91 27.20 24.40
N THR A 236 2.54 26.69 23.21
CA THR A 236 1.23 26.91 22.55
C THR A 236 0.45 25.60 22.43
N GLY A 237 -0.79 25.64 21.94
CA GLY A 237 -1.57 24.43 21.60
C GLY A 237 -2.18 23.66 22.78
N GLY A 238 -1.60 23.78 23.98
CA GLY A 238 -2.07 23.07 25.17
C GLY A 238 -1.79 21.56 25.13
N ASN A 239 -1.73 20.93 26.31
CA ASN A 239 -1.48 19.48 26.46
C ASN A 239 -0.16 18.98 25.81
N ASN A 240 0.84 19.86 25.67
CA ASN A 240 2.08 19.59 24.94
C ASN A 240 2.82 18.35 25.45
N GLU A 241 2.86 18.13 26.77
CA GLU A 241 3.42 16.91 27.37
C GLU A 241 2.77 15.64 26.79
N ARG A 242 1.44 15.60 26.67
CA ARG A 242 0.71 14.46 26.11
C ARG A 242 0.94 14.32 24.61
N ARG A 243 0.99 15.42 23.86
CA ARG A 243 1.34 15.43 22.43
C ARG A 243 2.75 14.87 22.16
N ARG A 244 3.73 15.27 22.98
CA ARG A 244 5.10 14.73 22.94
C ARG A 244 5.11 13.22 23.20
N THR A 245 4.33 12.76 24.18
CA THR A 245 4.17 11.32 24.48
C THR A 245 3.52 10.58 23.33
N TYR A 246 2.46 11.12 22.73
CA TYR A 246 1.81 10.54 21.55
C TYR A 246 2.79 10.40 20.40
N LEU A 247 3.44 11.49 19.98
CA LEU A 247 4.37 11.49 18.85
C LEU A 247 5.49 10.45 19.04
N ARG A 248 6.01 10.33 20.26
CA ARG A 248 6.99 9.29 20.60
C ARG A 248 6.41 7.88 20.49
N ALA A 249 5.24 7.63 21.08
CA ALA A 249 4.61 6.31 21.11
C ALA A 249 4.21 5.83 19.71
N VAL A 250 3.60 6.68 18.88
CA VAL A 250 3.22 6.31 17.52
C VAL A 250 4.42 6.05 16.63
N THR A 251 5.50 6.82 16.79
CA THR A 251 6.75 6.59 16.03
C THR A 251 7.46 5.32 16.48
N GLN A 252 7.38 4.99 17.78
CA GLN A 252 7.87 3.70 18.27
C GLN A 252 7.08 2.54 17.69
N LEU A 253 5.75 2.64 17.65
CA LEU A 253 4.89 1.63 17.07
C LEU A 253 5.23 1.39 15.60
N LEU A 254 5.32 2.47 14.78
CA LEU A 254 5.69 2.37 13.37
C LEU A 254 7.00 1.60 13.15
N VAL A 255 8.03 1.85 13.97
CA VAL A 255 9.29 1.11 13.88
C VAL A 255 9.10 -0.36 14.22
N SER A 256 8.33 -0.69 15.26
CA SER A 256 8.03 -2.07 15.65
C SER A 256 7.22 -2.82 14.57
N ASP A 257 6.26 -2.15 13.94
CA ASP A 257 5.48 -2.74 12.85
C ASP A 257 6.39 -3.06 11.65
N LEU A 258 7.26 -2.13 11.26
CA LEU A 258 8.23 -2.36 10.17
C LEU A 258 9.26 -3.44 10.50
N GLU A 259 9.68 -3.57 11.77
CA GLU A 259 10.51 -4.69 12.23
C GLU A 259 9.81 -6.04 12.06
N GLU A 260 8.50 -6.12 12.32
CA GLU A 260 7.69 -7.32 12.03
C GLU A 260 7.65 -7.62 10.53
N MET A 261 7.43 -6.61 9.69
CA MET A 261 7.42 -6.78 8.23
C MET A 261 8.74 -7.35 7.73
N VAL A 262 9.87 -6.78 8.18
CA VAL A 262 11.21 -7.27 7.84
C VAL A 262 11.42 -8.70 8.33
N GLY A 263 10.94 -9.04 9.53
CA GLY A 263 10.98 -10.40 10.07
C GLY A 263 10.25 -11.42 9.19
N ASN A 264 9.07 -11.07 8.69
CA ASN A 264 8.26 -11.92 7.82
C ASN A 264 8.87 -12.21 6.46
N TRP A 265 9.77 -11.33 5.99
CA TRP A 265 10.43 -11.44 4.68
C TRP A 265 11.92 -11.80 4.73
N LYS A 266 12.46 -11.97 5.94
CA LYS A 266 13.87 -12.28 6.15
C LYS A 266 14.28 -13.61 5.48
N PRO A 267 15.40 -13.65 4.72
CA PRO A 267 15.87 -14.89 4.10
C PRO A 267 16.32 -15.92 5.14
N ASN A 268 16.20 -17.19 4.77
CA ASN A 268 16.68 -18.34 5.57
C ASN A 268 16.01 -18.49 6.95
N VAL A 269 14.72 -18.19 7.05
CA VAL A 269 13.88 -18.44 8.23
C VAL A 269 12.79 -19.43 7.82
N GLU A 270 12.71 -20.59 8.47
CA GLU A 270 11.85 -21.70 8.01
C GLU A 270 10.34 -21.41 8.14
N ASP A 271 9.93 -20.59 9.11
CA ASP A 271 8.52 -20.39 9.49
C ASP A 271 8.03 -18.95 9.30
N ASN A 272 8.62 -18.19 8.35
CA ASN A 272 8.12 -16.86 8.01
C ASN A 272 7.30 -16.84 6.71
N TYR A 273 6.66 -15.71 6.41
CA TYR A 273 5.80 -15.61 5.22
C TYR A 273 6.58 -15.82 3.92
N ARG A 274 7.83 -15.35 3.82
CA ARG A 274 8.71 -15.63 2.68
C ARG A 274 8.86 -17.13 2.42
N ALA A 275 9.13 -17.94 3.43
CA ALA A 275 9.24 -19.39 3.27
C ALA A 275 7.92 -20.03 2.80
N THR A 276 6.79 -19.51 3.27
CA THR A 276 5.45 -19.94 2.80
C THR A 276 5.28 -19.65 1.30
N LEU A 277 5.56 -18.41 0.87
CA LEU A 277 5.47 -18.00 -0.54
C LEU A 277 6.39 -18.84 -1.44
N GLU A 278 7.64 -19.06 -1.04
CA GLU A 278 8.62 -19.83 -1.83
C GLU A 278 8.30 -21.33 -1.93
N ALA A 279 7.48 -21.86 -1.00
CA ALA A 279 7.03 -23.25 -1.01
C ALA A 279 5.76 -23.50 -1.84
N GLU A 280 4.99 -22.45 -2.15
CA GLU A 280 3.81 -22.52 -3.01
C GLU A 280 4.18 -22.84 -4.47
N PRO A 281 3.21 -23.31 -5.30
CA PRO A 281 3.40 -23.37 -6.73
C PRO A 281 3.84 -22.01 -7.29
N ALA A 282 4.84 -21.98 -8.17
CA ALA A 282 5.36 -20.71 -8.70
C ALA A 282 4.29 -19.88 -9.41
N THR A 283 3.30 -20.54 -10.02
CA THR A 283 2.13 -19.90 -10.63
C THR A 283 1.31 -19.08 -9.63
N ASP A 284 1.22 -19.51 -8.37
CA ASP A 284 0.55 -18.73 -7.33
C ASP A 284 1.35 -17.50 -6.95
N GLY A 285 2.68 -17.61 -6.83
CA GLY A 285 3.55 -16.46 -6.59
C GLY A 285 3.46 -15.42 -7.73
N LEU A 286 3.53 -15.88 -8.99
CA LEU A 286 3.36 -14.98 -10.14
C LEU A 286 1.97 -14.33 -10.18
N ARG A 287 0.91 -15.08 -9.81
CA ARG A 287 -0.45 -14.55 -9.69
C ARG A 287 -0.52 -13.46 -8.63
N LYS A 288 0.04 -13.67 -7.44
CA LYS A 288 0.09 -12.65 -6.37
C LYS A 288 0.80 -11.37 -6.85
N MET A 289 1.94 -11.49 -7.54
CA MET A 289 2.68 -10.33 -8.06
C MET A 289 1.85 -9.51 -9.07
N LEU A 290 1.24 -10.18 -10.06
CA LEU A 290 0.45 -9.51 -11.10
C LEU A 290 -0.87 -8.97 -10.56
N PHE A 291 -1.48 -9.65 -9.59
CA PHE A 291 -2.67 -9.18 -8.87
C PHE A 291 -2.37 -7.93 -8.04
N GLY A 292 -1.25 -7.93 -7.31
CA GLY A 292 -0.64 -6.77 -6.65
C GLY A 292 -0.55 -5.55 -7.55
N MET A 293 0.09 -5.73 -8.69
CA MET A 293 0.27 -4.68 -9.69
C MET A 293 -1.05 -4.15 -10.26
N GLY A 294 -1.97 -5.03 -10.63
CA GLY A 294 -3.26 -4.64 -11.22
C GLY A 294 -4.16 -3.92 -10.21
N SER A 295 -4.24 -4.42 -8.98
CA SER A 295 -5.10 -3.88 -7.93
C SER A 295 -4.60 -2.52 -7.44
N LEU A 296 -3.28 -2.37 -7.21
CA LEU A 296 -2.72 -1.05 -6.87
C LEU A 296 -2.92 -0.07 -8.02
N SER A 297 -2.74 -0.50 -9.28
CA SER A 297 -2.88 0.39 -10.44
C SER A 297 -4.30 0.92 -10.62
N LEU A 298 -5.32 0.05 -10.55
CA LEU A 298 -6.69 0.38 -10.91
C LEU A 298 -7.55 0.79 -9.71
N GLY A 299 -7.86 -0.16 -8.83
CA GLY A 299 -8.79 0.07 -7.73
C GLY A 299 -8.28 1.13 -6.77
N GLU A 300 -7.04 0.94 -6.31
CA GLU A 300 -6.46 1.78 -5.27
C GLU A 300 -5.96 3.12 -5.82
N LEU A 301 -4.93 3.12 -6.68
CA LEU A 301 -4.28 4.37 -7.07
C LEU A 301 -5.12 5.19 -8.04
N ALA A 302 -5.64 4.59 -9.12
CA ALA A 302 -6.46 5.32 -10.08
C ALA A 302 -7.86 5.66 -9.55
N GLY A 303 -8.51 4.72 -8.86
CA GLY A 303 -9.85 4.87 -8.28
C GLY A 303 -9.83 5.67 -6.99
N GLU A 304 -9.54 4.98 -5.88
CA GLU A 304 -9.68 5.53 -4.53
C GLU A 304 -8.80 6.77 -4.28
N ARG A 305 -7.50 6.71 -4.61
CA ARG A 305 -6.56 7.80 -4.23
C ARG A 305 -6.64 9.02 -5.15
N MET A 306 -6.82 8.80 -6.45
CA MET A 306 -6.73 9.89 -7.42
C MET A 306 -8.07 10.36 -7.97
N LYS A 307 -9.01 9.45 -8.26
CA LYS A 307 -10.27 9.84 -8.90
C LYS A 307 -11.25 10.42 -7.89
N VAL A 308 -11.34 9.85 -6.68
CA VAL A 308 -12.24 10.35 -5.63
C VAL A 308 -11.94 11.82 -5.29
N SER A 309 -10.69 12.12 -4.92
CA SER A 309 -10.26 13.49 -4.58
C SER A 309 -10.45 14.47 -5.74
N LEU A 310 -10.16 14.06 -6.98
CA LEU A 310 -10.38 14.86 -8.18
C LEU A 310 -11.87 15.16 -8.45
N GLU A 311 -12.75 14.16 -8.32
CA GLU A 311 -14.18 14.31 -8.62
C GLU A 311 -14.92 15.06 -7.52
N ALA A 312 -14.51 14.88 -6.27
CA ALA A 312 -15.03 15.63 -5.12
C ALA A 312 -14.41 17.04 -5.00
N ASN A 313 -13.30 17.31 -5.70
CA ASN A 313 -12.44 18.48 -5.48
C ASN A 313 -12.05 18.63 -4.01
N SER A 314 -11.75 17.50 -3.36
CA SER A 314 -11.64 17.35 -1.92
C SER A 314 -10.18 17.12 -1.53
N PRO A 315 -9.52 18.10 -0.89
CA PRO A 315 -8.16 17.92 -0.37
C PRO A 315 -8.11 16.97 0.85
N GLU A 316 -9.23 16.72 1.53
CA GLU A 316 -9.27 15.75 2.63
C GLU A 316 -9.26 14.29 2.13
N ASP A 317 -9.60 14.06 0.86
CA ASP A 317 -9.59 12.73 0.26
C ASP A 317 -8.22 12.37 -0.36
N GLU A 318 -7.25 13.30 -0.41
CA GLU A 318 -5.87 12.95 -0.81
C GLU A 318 -5.03 12.45 0.37
N GLN A 319 -4.28 11.37 0.16
CA GLN A 319 -3.30 10.91 1.14
C GLN A 319 -2.14 11.89 1.27
N ASP A 320 -1.57 12.01 2.47
CA ASP A 320 -0.49 12.94 2.81
C ASP A 320 -0.86 14.44 2.66
N CYS A 321 -2.16 14.79 2.82
CA CYS A 321 -2.65 16.17 2.66
C CYS A 321 -1.97 17.15 3.63
N PHE A 322 -1.72 16.73 4.88
CA PHE A 322 -1.16 17.63 5.90
C PHE A 322 0.24 18.16 5.52
N SER A 323 0.99 17.40 4.72
CA SER A 323 2.37 17.71 4.34
C SER A 323 2.58 18.18 2.91
N ASP A 324 1.50 18.32 2.11
CA ASP A 324 1.52 18.52 0.65
C ASP A 324 2.33 17.43 -0.10
N ASN A 325 2.45 16.20 0.42
CA ASN A 325 3.36 15.18 -0.12
C ASN A 325 2.68 14.19 -1.09
N THR A 326 1.38 14.31 -1.34
CA THR A 326 0.55 13.41 -2.17
C THR A 326 1.16 13.07 -3.53
N HIS A 327 1.77 14.06 -4.20
CA HIS A 327 2.43 13.87 -5.50
C HIS A 327 3.57 12.82 -5.45
N ASN A 328 4.32 12.76 -4.34
CA ASN A 328 5.36 11.75 -4.14
C ASN A 328 4.74 10.39 -3.82
N SER A 329 3.64 10.34 -3.06
CA SER A 329 2.91 9.11 -2.75
C SER A 329 2.45 8.40 -4.02
N HIS A 330 1.74 9.12 -4.89
CA HIS A 330 1.35 8.60 -6.20
C HIS A 330 2.54 8.17 -7.06
N PHE A 331 3.65 8.91 -7.02
CA PHE A 331 4.85 8.55 -7.79
C PHE A 331 5.49 7.25 -7.31
N TYR A 332 5.66 7.08 -6.01
CA TYR A 332 6.34 5.92 -5.45
C TYR A 332 5.48 4.65 -5.47
N ASP A 333 4.15 4.76 -5.40
CA ASP A 333 3.23 3.66 -5.67
C ASP A 333 3.41 3.14 -7.11
N ALA A 334 3.31 4.03 -8.10
CA ALA A 334 3.49 3.68 -9.50
C ALA A 334 4.89 3.11 -9.79
N LYS A 335 5.91 3.65 -9.13
CA LYS A 335 7.28 3.13 -9.20
C LYS A 335 7.38 1.71 -8.61
N GLY A 336 6.68 1.42 -7.51
CA GLY A 336 6.57 0.07 -6.96
C GLY A 336 6.05 -0.93 -7.99
N ILE A 337 4.96 -0.58 -8.68
CA ILE A 337 4.37 -1.39 -9.77
C ILE A 337 5.41 -1.68 -10.86
N ARG A 338 6.09 -0.63 -11.34
CA ARG A 338 7.13 -0.76 -12.38
C ARG A 338 8.30 -1.63 -11.91
N ASN A 339 8.76 -1.43 -10.67
CA ASN A 339 9.86 -2.18 -10.08
C ASN A 339 9.56 -3.68 -10.03
N VAL A 340 8.36 -4.08 -9.61
CA VAL A 340 7.94 -5.50 -9.57
C VAL A 340 7.98 -6.13 -10.95
N TYR A 341 7.48 -5.44 -11.97
CA TYR A 341 7.49 -5.96 -13.34
C TYR A 341 8.90 -6.18 -13.89
N LEU A 342 9.79 -5.21 -13.64
CA LEU A 342 11.16 -5.20 -14.14
C LEU A 342 12.11 -6.03 -13.29
N GLY A 343 11.73 -6.41 -12.07
CA GLY A 343 12.59 -7.12 -11.12
C GLY A 343 13.77 -6.25 -10.66
N GLU A 344 13.54 -4.95 -10.47
CA GLU A 344 14.58 -4.00 -10.06
C GLU A 344 14.14 -3.14 -8.86
N TYR A 345 15.07 -2.83 -7.97
CA TYR A 345 14.87 -1.86 -6.89
C TYR A 345 16.16 -1.09 -6.63
N THR A 346 16.06 0.22 -6.45
CA THR A 346 17.20 1.05 -6.03
C THR A 346 17.02 1.38 -4.56
N ARG A 347 17.96 0.89 -3.75
CA ARG A 347 17.99 1.06 -2.30
C ARG A 347 18.20 2.52 -1.92
N VAL A 348 17.87 2.86 -0.68
CA VAL A 348 18.10 4.21 -0.12
C VAL A 348 19.57 4.65 -0.14
N ASP A 349 20.52 3.70 -0.14
CA ASP A 349 21.96 3.96 -0.28
C ASP A 349 22.45 4.06 -1.74
N GLY A 350 21.54 3.93 -2.70
CA GLY A 350 21.81 3.97 -4.14
C GLY A 350 22.26 2.63 -4.75
N THR A 351 22.43 1.57 -3.96
CA THR A 351 22.72 0.24 -4.49
C THR A 351 21.52 -0.31 -5.26
N LYS A 352 21.78 -1.05 -6.34
CA LYS A 352 20.75 -1.61 -7.20
C LYS A 352 20.60 -3.10 -6.97
N LEU A 353 19.37 -3.52 -6.72
CA LEU A 353 18.95 -4.92 -6.75
C LEU A 353 18.31 -5.19 -8.11
N THR A 354 18.81 -6.19 -8.83
CA THR A 354 18.29 -6.60 -10.15
C THR A 354 18.38 -8.12 -10.26
N GLY A 355 17.41 -8.76 -10.90
CA GLY A 355 17.39 -10.22 -11.01
C GLY A 355 16.36 -10.75 -11.99
N ALA A 356 15.89 -11.97 -11.76
CA ALA A 356 14.83 -12.58 -12.57
C ALA A 356 13.54 -11.76 -12.44
N SER A 357 12.83 -11.55 -13.55
CA SER A 357 11.69 -10.62 -13.59
C SER A 357 10.50 -11.15 -14.39
N LEU A 358 9.31 -10.61 -14.08
CA LEU A 358 8.10 -10.83 -14.88
C LEU A 358 8.33 -10.44 -16.34
N SER A 359 8.98 -9.30 -16.58
CA SER A 359 9.35 -8.86 -17.93
C SER A 359 10.10 -9.93 -18.73
N SER A 360 11.05 -10.64 -18.11
CA SER A 360 11.80 -11.69 -18.80
C SER A 360 10.94 -12.92 -19.16
N LEU A 361 9.97 -13.27 -18.30
CA LEU A 361 9.00 -14.33 -18.57
C LEU A 361 8.05 -13.94 -19.70
N VAL A 362 7.48 -12.72 -19.63
CA VAL A 362 6.55 -12.21 -20.64
C VAL A 362 7.27 -12.06 -21.97
N ALA A 363 8.50 -11.52 -22.01
CA ALA A 363 9.25 -11.38 -23.25
C ALA A 363 9.51 -12.73 -23.94
N LYS A 364 9.70 -13.81 -23.17
CA LYS A 364 9.86 -15.16 -23.71
C LYS A 364 8.54 -15.73 -24.25
N ALA A 365 7.42 -15.42 -23.62
CA ALA A 365 6.10 -15.88 -24.03
C ALA A 365 5.53 -15.07 -25.21
N ASP A 366 5.62 -13.75 -25.14
CA ASP A 366 5.12 -12.79 -26.12
C ASP A 366 5.93 -11.47 -26.04
N PRO A 367 6.94 -11.27 -26.91
CA PRO A 367 7.77 -10.06 -26.92
C PRO A 367 7.00 -8.76 -27.13
N ALA A 368 5.86 -8.81 -27.82
CA ALA A 368 5.04 -7.63 -28.09
C ALA A 368 4.27 -7.20 -26.83
N ALA A 369 3.73 -8.17 -26.07
CA ALA A 369 3.09 -7.90 -24.79
C ALA A 369 4.07 -7.29 -23.78
N ASP A 370 5.29 -7.81 -23.68
CA ASP A 370 6.33 -7.23 -22.79
C ASP A 370 6.70 -5.80 -23.20
N SER A 371 6.88 -5.57 -24.50
CA SER A 371 7.20 -4.23 -25.00
C SER A 371 6.08 -3.23 -24.74
N ALA A 372 4.82 -3.64 -24.89
CA ALA A 372 3.65 -2.82 -24.62
C ALA A 372 3.55 -2.47 -23.13
N LEU A 373 3.67 -3.47 -22.23
CA LEU A 373 3.57 -3.23 -20.80
C LEU A 373 4.72 -2.34 -20.29
N LYS A 374 5.96 -2.53 -20.74
CA LYS A 374 7.05 -1.60 -20.39
C LYS A 374 6.80 -0.17 -20.85
N ALA A 375 6.23 -0.01 -22.05
CA ALA A 375 5.90 1.32 -22.57
C ALA A 375 4.79 1.98 -21.76
N ASP A 376 3.78 1.23 -21.34
CA ASP A 376 2.68 1.75 -20.53
C ASP A 376 3.12 2.09 -19.11
N LEU A 377 3.92 1.23 -18.44
CA LEU A 377 4.53 1.55 -17.15
C LEU A 377 5.39 2.83 -17.21
N ALA A 378 6.21 2.97 -18.26
CA ALA A 378 7.02 4.18 -18.46
C ALA A 378 6.16 5.41 -18.75
N SER A 379 5.04 5.24 -19.46
CA SER A 379 4.08 6.32 -19.70
C SER A 379 3.41 6.77 -18.41
N THR A 380 2.98 5.84 -17.55
CA THR A 380 2.40 6.14 -16.24
C THR A 380 3.37 6.92 -15.36
N GLU A 381 4.61 6.43 -15.20
CA GLU A 381 5.64 7.13 -14.43
C GLU A 381 5.87 8.54 -14.97
N ALA A 382 5.95 8.71 -16.30
CA ALA A 382 6.11 10.02 -16.92
C ALA A 382 4.91 10.96 -16.69
N LYS A 383 3.68 10.45 -16.67
CA LYS A 383 2.48 11.25 -16.39
C LYS A 383 2.39 11.68 -14.93
N ILE A 384 2.71 10.78 -14.01
CA ILE A 384 2.75 11.09 -12.58
C ILE A 384 3.91 12.04 -12.25
N GLN A 385 5.06 11.89 -12.93
CA GLN A 385 6.18 12.83 -12.82
C GLN A 385 5.78 14.28 -13.17
N VAL A 386 4.79 14.50 -14.05
CA VAL A 386 4.27 15.86 -14.30
C VAL A 386 3.69 16.46 -13.01
N MET A 387 2.94 15.69 -12.21
CA MET A 387 2.42 16.19 -10.92
C MET A 387 3.56 16.54 -9.96
N VAL A 388 4.59 15.69 -9.88
CA VAL A 388 5.80 15.95 -9.08
C VAL A 388 6.52 17.21 -9.56
N ASP A 389 6.62 17.42 -10.88
CA ASP A 389 7.27 18.60 -11.45
C ASP A 389 6.48 19.90 -11.21
N HIS A 390 5.15 19.82 -11.07
CA HIS A 390 4.28 20.92 -10.67
C HIS A 390 4.46 21.25 -9.19
N ALA A 391 4.44 20.24 -8.31
CA ALA A 391 4.65 20.41 -6.87
C ALA A 391 6.01 21.06 -6.57
N ASN A 392 7.07 20.60 -7.23
CA ASN A 392 8.41 21.21 -7.13
C ASN A 392 8.48 22.67 -7.61
N LYS A 393 7.46 23.17 -8.33
CA LYS A 393 7.32 24.58 -8.75
C LYS A 393 6.29 25.35 -7.91
N GLY A 394 5.70 24.72 -6.90
CA GLY A 394 4.77 25.33 -5.94
C GLY A 394 3.29 25.04 -6.17
N GLU A 395 2.92 24.26 -7.21
CA GLU A 395 1.53 23.82 -7.44
C GLU A 395 1.42 22.33 -7.05
N HIS A 396 1.01 22.09 -5.81
CA HIS A 396 0.83 20.76 -5.22
C HIS A 396 -0.51 20.13 -5.64
N TYR A 397 -0.76 18.89 -5.20
CA TYR A 397 -1.85 18.07 -5.73
C TYR A 397 -3.23 18.65 -5.40
N ASP A 398 -3.46 19.08 -4.15
CA ASP A 398 -4.59 19.91 -3.69
C ASP A 398 -4.99 21.02 -4.68
N GLN A 399 -4.01 21.76 -5.21
CA GLN A 399 -4.22 22.83 -6.18
C GLN A 399 -4.53 22.28 -7.57
N LEU A 400 -3.96 21.13 -7.95
CA LEU A 400 -4.26 20.47 -9.22
C LEU A 400 -5.70 19.96 -9.27
N ILE A 401 -6.27 19.51 -8.15
CA ILE A 401 -7.66 19.02 -8.06
C ILE A 401 -8.68 20.14 -7.77
N ALA A 402 -8.24 21.39 -7.67
CA ALA A 402 -9.12 22.50 -7.32
C ALA A 402 -10.27 22.68 -8.32
N ALA A 403 -11.46 22.99 -7.80
CA ALA A 403 -12.62 23.31 -8.64
C ALA A 403 -12.31 24.51 -9.56
N GLY A 404 -12.39 24.30 -10.87
CA GLY A 404 -12.08 25.32 -11.89
C GLY A 404 -10.61 25.39 -12.32
N ASN A 405 -9.71 24.55 -11.79
CA ASN A 405 -8.37 24.35 -12.37
C ASN A 405 -8.41 23.32 -13.50
N ASP A 406 -8.98 23.68 -14.65
CA ASP A 406 -9.14 22.73 -15.77
C ASP A 406 -7.81 22.12 -16.24
N GLN A 407 -6.71 22.89 -16.17
CA GLN A 407 -5.39 22.40 -16.56
C GLN A 407 -4.83 21.43 -15.52
N GLY A 408 -4.92 21.75 -14.23
CA GLY A 408 -4.50 20.86 -13.14
C GLY A 408 -5.32 19.56 -13.15
N ASN A 409 -6.64 19.67 -13.27
CA ASN A 409 -7.55 18.54 -13.36
C ASN A 409 -7.18 17.62 -14.53
N GLN A 410 -6.78 18.18 -15.68
CA GLN A 410 -6.35 17.37 -16.83
C GLN A 410 -5.03 16.63 -16.57
N ILE A 411 -4.10 17.19 -15.79
CA ILE A 411 -2.86 16.50 -15.41
C ILE A 411 -3.19 15.24 -14.58
N VAL A 412 -4.10 15.37 -13.60
CA VAL A 412 -4.54 14.25 -12.77
C VAL A 412 -5.29 13.21 -13.62
N ARG A 413 -6.21 13.63 -14.50
CA ARG A 413 -6.92 12.73 -15.44
C ARG A 413 -5.98 11.98 -16.37
N ASP A 414 -4.92 12.62 -16.86
CA ASP A 414 -3.92 11.99 -17.71
C ASP A 414 -3.15 10.88 -16.99
N ALA A 415 -2.85 11.07 -15.69
CA ALA A 415 -2.22 10.06 -14.86
C ALA A 415 -3.17 8.89 -14.55
N ILE A 416 -4.43 9.18 -14.19
CA ILE A 416 -5.49 8.16 -14.03
C ILE A 416 -5.65 7.32 -15.30
N ALA A 417 -5.74 7.96 -16.46
CA ALA A 417 -5.89 7.26 -17.74
C ALA A 417 -4.67 6.37 -18.06
N ALA A 418 -3.46 6.80 -17.69
CA ALA A 418 -2.26 5.99 -17.86
C ALA A 418 -2.26 4.75 -16.94
N LEU A 419 -2.71 4.90 -15.68
CA LEU A 419 -2.90 3.81 -14.73
C LEU A 419 -3.94 2.79 -15.23
N VAL A 420 -5.10 3.25 -15.72
CA VAL A 420 -6.12 2.38 -16.32
C VAL A 420 -5.54 1.60 -17.50
N LYS A 421 -4.81 2.29 -18.38
CA LYS A 421 -4.19 1.66 -19.56
C LYS A 421 -3.14 0.61 -19.18
N GLN A 422 -2.24 0.92 -18.23
CA GLN A 422 -1.23 -0.06 -17.81
C GLN A 422 -1.88 -1.28 -17.16
N THR A 423 -3.00 -1.14 -16.45
CA THR A 423 -3.75 -2.29 -15.89
C THR A 423 -4.17 -3.25 -16.99
N GLY A 424 -4.75 -2.76 -18.09
CA GLY A 424 -5.08 -3.62 -19.23
C GLY A 424 -3.86 -4.33 -19.85
N SER A 425 -2.71 -3.67 -19.85
CA SER A 425 -1.44 -4.29 -20.28
C SER A 425 -0.90 -5.33 -19.27
N ILE A 426 -1.13 -5.14 -17.97
CA ILE A 426 -0.80 -6.11 -16.91
C ILE A 426 -1.64 -7.39 -17.10
N GLU A 427 -2.95 -7.24 -17.28
CA GLU A 427 -3.86 -8.36 -17.54
C GLU A 427 -3.50 -9.11 -18.84
N ALA A 428 -3.21 -8.37 -19.91
CA ALA A 428 -2.78 -8.96 -21.16
C ALA A 428 -1.48 -9.76 -20.99
N ALA A 429 -0.48 -9.23 -20.27
CA ALA A 429 0.77 -9.92 -19.99
C ALA A 429 0.57 -11.17 -19.13
N ALA A 430 -0.30 -11.10 -18.11
CA ALA A 430 -0.68 -12.25 -17.28
C ALA A 430 -1.30 -13.38 -18.10
N GLY A 431 -2.21 -13.04 -19.02
CA GLY A 431 -2.82 -14.01 -19.93
C GLY A 431 -1.79 -14.73 -20.82
N LYS A 432 -0.67 -14.08 -21.19
CA LYS A 432 0.44 -14.73 -21.93
C LYS A 432 1.22 -15.72 -21.11
N LEU A 433 1.25 -15.55 -19.79
CA LEU A 433 1.83 -16.49 -18.83
C LEU A 433 0.86 -17.59 -18.41
N GLY A 434 -0.37 -17.61 -18.94
CA GLY A 434 -1.41 -18.55 -18.52
C GLY A 434 -1.97 -18.27 -17.12
N ILE A 435 -1.78 -17.05 -16.61
CA ILE A 435 -2.28 -16.61 -15.31
C ILE A 435 -3.62 -15.91 -15.56
N SER A 436 -4.69 -16.48 -14.98
CA SER A 436 -6.05 -15.95 -15.00
C SER A 436 -6.43 -15.39 -13.64
N ASP A 437 -7.68 -14.91 -13.53
CA ASP A 437 -8.31 -14.52 -12.26
C ASP A 437 -7.57 -13.40 -11.52
N LEU A 438 -7.01 -12.46 -12.29
CA LEU A 438 -6.49 -11.23 -11.72
C LEU A 438 -7.58 -10.26 -11.32
N ASN A 439 -8.75 -10.30 -11.97
CA ASN A 439 -9.88 -9.36 -11.89
C ASN A 439 -9.71 -8.28 -10.81
N PRO A 440 -8.83 -7.28 -11.05
CA PRO A 440 -8.52 -6.28 -10.04
C PRO A 440 -9.79 -5.49 -9.78
N ASP A 441 -10.10 -5.28 -8.51
CA ASP A 441 -11.29 -4.56 -8.12
C ASP A 441 -11.24 -3.15 -8.74
N ASN A 442 -12.34 -2.70 -9.33
CA ASN A 442 -12.48 -1.32 -9.79
C ASN A 442 -12.96 -0.42 -8.65
N ALA A 443 -13.15 -0.96 -7.44
CA ALA A 443 -13.70 -0.29 -6.26
C ALA A 443 -15.00 0.46 -6.59
N ASP A 444 -15.86 -0.18 -7.38
CA ASP A 444 -17.14 0.37 -7.87
C ASP A 444 -17.01 1.64 -8.74
N HIS A 445 -15.82 1.99 -9.23
CA HIS A 445 -15.61 3.12 -10.15
C HIS A 445 -15.92 2.79 -11.61
N GLU A 446 -16.59 3.70 -12.32
CA GLU A 446 -16.63 3.73 -13.79
C GLU A 446 -15.44 4.53 -14.34
N PHE A 447 -14.61 3.92 -15.18
CA PHE A 447 -13.41 4.54 -15.76
C PHE A 447 -13.56 4.89 -17.24
#